data_AF-A0A7K7R4T8-F1
#
_entry.id   AF-A0A7K7R4T8-F1
#
_cell.length_a   1.000
_cell.length_b   1.000
_cell.length_c   1.000
_cell.angle_alpha   90.00
_cell.angle_beta   90.00
_cell.angle_gamma   90.00
#
_symmetry.space_group_name_H-M   'P 1'
#
loop_
_entity.id
_entity.type
_entity.pdbx_description
1 polymer ?
#
loop_
_entity_poly.entity_id
_entity_poly.type
_entity_poly.pdbx_seq_one_letter_code
_entity_poly.pdbx_strand_id
1 'polypeptide(L)'
;PAGLNASTFPTKLWCLVNSPRILSVRWDSPAQGLLIDRSLFERELLSPGGDQGPAPHTFRATQFRSFVRQLYRYGFRKVPGRAGAAAPGDAGAWLHYTNPWFCRNHPELLL
;
A
#
# COMPACT_ATOMS: atom_id res chain seq x y z
N PRO A 1 -16.50 -0.69 16.57
CA PRO A 1 -16.38 0.67 17.14
C PRO A 1 -16.04 1.71 16.06
N ALA A 2 -16.89 2.74 15.96
CA ALA A 2 -16.72 4.02 15.26
C ALA A 2 -16.03 4.02 13.87
N GLY A 3 -16.87 3.90 12.82
CA GLY A 3 -16.79 4.73 11.62
C GLY A 3 -15.44 4.91 10.95
N LEU A 4 -14.81 3.82 10.48
CA LEU A 4 -13.89 3.95 9.36
C LEU A 4 -14.68 4.57 8.21
N ASN A 5 -14.44 5.84 7.91
CA ASN A 5 -14.89 6.43 6.66
C ASN A 5 -14.23 5.61 5.54
N ALA A 6 -14.91 4.59 5.02
CA ALA A 6 -14.42 3.68 3.98
C ALA A 6 -13.97 4.41 2.69
N SER A 7 -14.28 5.71 2.62
CA SER A 7 -13.91 6.62 1.56
C SER A 7 -12.51 7.27 1.72
N THR A 8 -11.92 7.29 2.93
CA THR A 8 -10.62 7.94 3.19
C THR A 8 -9.44 7.10 2.69
N PHE A 9 -8.35 7.77 2.32
CA PHE A 9 -7.18 7.11 1.76
C PHE A 9 -6.53 6.08 2.72
N PRO A 10 -6.35 6.34 4.03
CA PRO A 10 -5.77 5.35 4.95
C PRO A 10 -6.62 4.08 5.06
N THR A 11 -7.95 4.21 5.15
CA THR A 11 -8.86 3.07 5.18
C THR A 11 -8.78 2.23 3.90
N LYS A 12 -8.78 2.90 2.74
CA LYS A 12 -8.63 2.23 1.43
C LYS A 12 -7.29 1.52 1.29
N LEU A 13 -6.22 2.16 1.76
CA LEU A 13 -4.87 1.60 1.77
C LEU A 13 -4.80 0.37 2.68
N TRP A 14 -5.38 0.43 3.88
CA TRP A 14 -5.43 -0.71 4.79
C TRP A 14 -6.20 -1.90 4.17
N CYS A 15 -7.36 -1.66 3.56
CA CYS A 15 -8.09 -2.71 2.85
C CYS A 15 -7.29 -3.29 1.67
N LEU A 16 -6.56 -2.45 0.94
CA LEU A 16 -5.73 -2.85 -0.18
C LEU A 16 -4.58 -3.77 0.27
N VAL A 17 -3.87 -3.41 1.34
CA VAL A 17 -2.73 -4.21 1.87
C VAL A 17 -3.19 -5.52 2.50
N ASN A 18 -4.41 -5.55 3.05
CA ASN A 18 -4.99 -6.78 3.61
C ASN A 18 -5.71 -7.64 2.56
N SER A 19 -5.79 -7.21 1.31
CA SER A 19 -6.43 -7.99 0.25
C SER A 19 -5.47 -9.07 -0.26
N PRO A 20 -5.86 -10.36 -0.24
CA PRO A 20 -5.01 -11.44 -0.78
C PRO A 20 -4.85 -11.38 -2.31
N ARG A 21 -5.62 -10.52 -3.00
CA ARG A 21 -5.56 -10.33 -4.45
C ARG A 21 -4.43 -9.40 -4.89
N ILE A 22 -3.95 -8.55 -3.97
CA ILE A 22 -2.96 -7.52 -4.26
C ILE A 22 -1.62 -7.99 -3.71
N LEU A 23 -0.64 -8.19 -4.59
CA LEU A 23 0.70 -8.64 -4.20
C LEU A 23 1.71 -7.48 -4.24
N SER A 24 1.39 -6.42 -4.97
CA SER A 24 2.20 -5.21 -5.09
C SER A 24 2.37 -4.40 -3.80
N VAL A 25 1.50 -4.59 -2.80
CA VAL A 25 1.56 -3.87 -1.52
C VAL A 25 1.42 -4.86 -0.38
N ARG A 26 2.40 -4.84 0.53
CA ARG A 26 2.45 -5.76 1.68
C ARG A 26 2.85 -5.03 2.94
N TRP A 27 2.48 -5.60 4.08
CA TRP A 27 3.03 -5.21 5.37
C TRP A 27 4.52 -5.60 5.45
N ASP A 28 5.30 -4.76 6.10
CA ASP A 28 6.64 -5.14 6.53
C ASP A 28 6.59 -6.20 7.64
N SER A 29 7.74 -6.81 7.99
CA SER A 29 7.80 -7.86 9.01
C SER A 29 7.17 -7.49 10.36
N PRO A 30 7.38 -6.27 10.91
CA PRO A 30 6.68 -5.85 12.14
C PRO A 30 5.23 -5.38 11.91
N ALA A 31 4.72 -5.35 10.68
CA ALA A 31 3.39 -4.83 10.31
C ALA A 31 3.13 -3.37 10.76
N GLN A 32 4.20 -2.57 10.77
CA GLN A 32 4.24 -1.15 11.13
C GLN A 32 4.61 -0.26 9.92
N GLY A 33 4.93 -0.90 8.79
CA GLY A 33 5.31 -0.27 7.54
C GLY A 33 4.71 -0.99 6.34
N LEU A 34 4.81 -0.32 5.21
CA LEU A 34 4.33 -0.77 3.91
C LEU A 34 5.50 -0.98 2.97
N LEU A 35 5.53 -2.15 2.36
CA LEU A 35 6.42 -2.52 1.28
C LEU A 35 5.63 -2.47 -0.02
N ILE A 36 6.14 -1.71 -0.99
CA ILE A 36 5.43 -1.42 -2.23
C ILE A 36 6.34 -1.73 -3.41
N ASP A 37 5.99 -2.73 -4.20
CA ASP A 37 6.62 -2.99 -5.48
C ASP A 37 5.97 -2.07 -6.52
N ARG A 38 6.74 -1.10 -7.01
CA ARG A 38 6.23 -0.12 -7.98
C ARG A 38 5.84 -0.80 -9.30
N SER A 39 6.66 -1.69 -9.82
CA SER A 39 6.45 -2.33 -11.12
C SER A 39 5.21 -3.22 -11.08
N LEU A 40 5.04 -3.96 -10.00
CA LEU A 40 3.85 -4.80 -9.78
C LEU A 40 2.61 -3.94 -9.51
N PHE A 41 2.74 -2.84 -8.76
CA PHE A 41 1.63 -1.91 -8.50
C PHE A 41 1.07 -1.31 -9.79
N GLU A 42 1.94 -0.84 -10.69
CA GLU A 42 1.53 -0.28 -11.98
C GLU A 42 0.83 -1.35 -12.85
N ARG A 43 1.26 -2.62 -12.77
CA ARG A 43 0.63 -3.74 -13.48
C ARG A 43 -0.71 -4.19 -12.88
N GLU A 44 -0.81 -4.30 -11.57
CA GLU A 44 -2.00 -4.80 -10.88
C GLU A 44 -3.10 -3.74 -10.76
N LEU A 45 -2.74 -2.49 -10.48
CA LEU A 45 -3.69 -1.44 -10.11
C LEU A 45 -3.85 -0.34 -11.16
N LEU A 46 -2.87 -0.13 -12.06
CA LEU A 46 -2.93 0.92 -13.08
C LEU A 46 -3.14 0.40 -14.51
N SER A 47 -2.98 -0.91 -14.75
CA SER A 47 -3.20 -1.47 -16.09
C SER A 47 -4.70 -1.58 -16.39
N PRO A 48 -5.19 -1.06 -17.53
CA PRO A 48 -6.62 -0.93 -17.85
C PRO A 48 -7.35 -2.25 -18.18
N GLY A 49 -6.86 -3.39 -17.67
CA GLY A 49 -7.42 -4.71 -17.89
C GLY A 49 -6.60 -5.81 -17.24
N GLY A 50 -6.07 -5.57 -16.03
CA GLY A 50 -5.23 -6.56 -15.34
C GLY A 50 -5.89 -7.95 -15.26
N ASP A 51 -5.06 -9.00 -15.25
CA ASP A 51 -5.46 -10.43 -15.23
C ASP A 51 -6.41 -10.83 -14.09
N GLN A 52 -6.77 -9.92 -13.20
CA GLN A 52 -7.60 -10.16 -12.02
C GLN A 52 -9.01 -9.55 -12.09
N GLY A 53 -9.44 -9.03 -13.25
CA GLY A 53 -10.77 -8.42 -13.42
C GLY A 53 -10.82 -6.98 -12.89
N PRO A 54 -12.01 -6.35 -12.80
CA PRO A 54 -12.12 -4.96 -12.35
C PRO A 54 -11.48 -4.85 -10.96
N ALA A 55 -10.41 -4.03 -10.87
CA ALA A 55 -9.71 -3.78 -9.62
C ALA A 55 -10.74 -3.48 -8.53
N PRO A 56 -10.58 -4.02 -7.30
CA PRO A 56 -11.51 -3.76 -6.22
C PRO A 56 -11.75 -2.26 -6.17
N HIS A 57 -13.01 -1.84 -6.31
CA HIS A 57 -13.47 -0.47 -6.60
C HIS A 57 -12.99 0.59 -5.59
N THR A 58 -12.24 0.16 -4.59
CA THR A 58 -11.66 0.87 -3.47
C THR A 58 -10.52 1.81 -3.87
N PHE A 59 -9.71 1.50 -4.90
CA PHE A 59 -8.50 2.30 -5.22
C PHE A 59 -8.34 2.66 -6.71
N ARG A 60 -9.04 3.71 -7.17
CA ARG A 60 -8.84 4.31 -8.51
C ARG A 60 -7.61 5.23 -8.53
N ALA A 61 -6.42 4.66 -8.51
CA ALA A 61 -5.24 5.42 -8.92
C ALA A 61 -5.08 5.32 -10.44
N THR A 62 -4.76 6.44 -11.09
CA THR A 62 -4.37 6.47 -12.52
C THR A 62 -2.86 6.53 -12.70
N GLN A 63 -2.12 6.90 -11.64
CA GLN A 63 -0.68 7.08 -11.65
C GLN A 63 -0.08 6.76 -10.27
N PHE A 64 1.06 6.08 -10.23
CA PHE A 64 1.79 5.76 -9.00
C PHE A 64 2.21 7.02 -8.21
N ARG A 65 2.54 8.11 -8.91
CA ARG A 65 2.90 9.39 -8.26
C ARG A 65 1.75 9.99 -7.44
N SER A 66 0.51 9.82 -7.90
CA SER A 66 -0.67 10.29 -7.15
C SER A 66 -0.86 9.51 -5.85
N PHE A 67 -0.57 8.21 -5.89
CA PHE A 67 -0.56 7.35 -4.71
C PHE A 67 0.53 7.77 -3.70
N VAL A 68 1.77 7.98 -4.16
CA VAL A 68 2.87 8.46 -3.31
C VAL A 68 2.58 9.83 -2.69
N ARG A 69 1.95 10.75 -3.45
CA ARG A 69 1.53 12.05 -2.91
C ARG A 69 0.50 11.88 -1.79
N GLN A 70 -0.43 10.94 -1.91
CA GLN A 70 -1.37 10.63 -0.84
C GLN A 70 -0.64 10.05 0.37
N LEU A 71 0.31 9.12 0.20
CA LEU A 71 1.16 8.64 1.30
C LEU A 71 1.80 9.81 2.07
N TYR A 72 2.47 10.73 1.39
CA TYR A 72 3.08 11.89 2.05
C TYR A 72 2.05 12.80 2.75
N ARG A 73 0.88 13.03 2.12
CA ARG A 73 -0.19 13.84 2.71
C ARG A 73 -0.72 13.26 4.03
N TYR A 74 -0.74 11.94 4.16
CA TYR A 74 -1.20 11.23 5.35
C TYR A 74 -0.06 10.85 6.31
N GLY A 75 1.13 11.45 6.16
CA GLY A 75 2.23 11.32 7.11
C GLY A 75 3.13 10.10 6.91
N PHE A 76 2.95 9.33 5.84
CA PHE A 76 3.89 8.25 5.52
C PHE A 76 5.23 8.82 5.06
N ARG A 77 6.31 8.19 5.53
CA ARG A 77 7.68 8.56 5.18
C ARG A 77 8.38 7.40 4.52
N LYS A 78 9.08 7.67 3.41
CA LYS A 78 9.91 6.67 2.74
C LYS A 78 11.13 6.38 3.62
N VAL A 79 11.41 5.11 3.90
CA VAL A 79 12.60 4.67 4.63
C VAL A 79 13.70 4.32 3.62
N PRO A 80 14.80 5.08 3.53
CA PRO A 80 15.91 4.76 2.64
C PRO A 80 16.61 3.47 3.08
N GLY A 81 17.05 2.65 2.12
CA GLY A 81 17.91 1.47 2.38
C GLY A 81 17.24 0.27 3.06
N ARG A 82 16.02 0.42 3.60
CA ARG A 82 15.25 -0.68 4.20
C ARG A 82 14.24 -1.23 3.19
N ALA A 83 14.70 -1.67 2.02
CA ALA A 83 13.89 -2.61 1.23
C ALA A 83 13.81 -3.88 2.10
N GLY A 84 12.63 -4.16 2.66
CA GLY A 84 12.42 -5.35 3.49
C GLY A 84 12.97 -6.57 2.76
N ALA A 85 13.60 -7.50 3.49
CA ALA A 85 14.27 -8.67 2.95
C ALA A 85 13.37 -9.48 2.00
N ALA A 86 13.30 -9.04 0.74
CA ALA A 86 12.80 -9.80 -0.36
C ALA A 86 13.90 -10.81 -0.69
N ALA A 87 13.51 -12.04 -1.00
CA ALA A 87 14.43 -13.12 -1.33
C ALA A 87 15.47 -12.65 -2.37
N PRO A 88 16.72 -13.14 -2.29
CA PRO A 88 17.75 -12.80 -3.29
C PRO A 88 17.27 -13.30 -4.65
N GLY A 89 16.79 -12.37 -5.49
CA GLY A 89 16.11 -12.66 -6.75
C GLY A 89 15.15 -11.54 -7.16
N ASP A 90 14.52 -10.88 -6.18
CA ASP A 90 13.67 -9.69 -6.41
C ASP A 90 14.50 -8.40 -6.34
N ALA A 91 15.51 -8.30 -7.21
CA ALA A 91 16.26 -7.07 -7.42
C ALA A 91 15.41 -6.04 -8.18
N GLY A 92 14.39 -5.52 -7.48
CA GLY A 92 13.41 -4.55 -7.95
C GLY A 92 12.91 -3.66 -6.82
N ALA A 93 13.82 -3.18 -5.96
CA ALA A 93 13.67 -2.06 -5.01
C ALA A 93 12.25 -1.82 -4.45
N TRP A 94 11.75 -2.75 -3.63
CA TRP A 94 10.56 -2.53 -2.81
C TRP A 94 10.68 -1.21 -2.07
N LEU A 95 9.70 -0.32 -2.27
CA LEU A 95 9.65 0.98 -1.62
C LEU A 95 9.04 0.79 -0.23
N HIS A 96 9.83 1.09 0.80
CA HIS A 96 9.36 1.02 2.17
C HIS A 96 8.85 2.39 2.62
N TYR A 97 7.59 2.42 3.07
CA TYR A 97 6.98 3.57 3.71
C TYR A 97 6.52 3.21 5.12
N THR A 98 6.82 4.06 6.11
CA THR A 98 6.35 3.87 7.48
C THR A 98 5.48 5.04 7.91
N ASN A 99 4.53 4.76 8.79
CA ASN A 99 3.74 5.78 9.48
C ASN A 99 3.42 5.24 10.89
N PRO A 100 3.87 5.91 11.96
CA PRO A 100 3.59 5.48 13.34
C PRO A 100 2.10 5.30 13.67
N TRP A 101 1.23 5.98 12.92
CA TRP A 101 -0.22 5.93 13.07
C TRP A 101 -0.91 4.94 12.13
N PHE A 102 -0.14 4.19 11.33
CA PHE A 102 -0.65 3.20 10.38
C PHE A 102 -0.12 1.81 10.73
N CYS A 103 -0.85 1.12 11.59
CA CYS A 103 -0.48 -0.21 12.09
C CYS A 103 -1.56 -1.22 11.73
N ARG A 104 -1.16 -2.42 11.29
CA ARG A 104 -2.12 -3.48 10.90
C ARG A 104 -3.11 -3.82 12.03
N ASN A 105 -2.63 -3.83 13.26
CA ASN A 105 -3.37 -4.27 14.44
C ASN A 105 -4.16 -3.16 15.14
N HIS A 106 -4.02 -1.91 14.69
CA HIS A 106 -4.67 -0.74 15.30
C HIS A 106 -5.48 0.06 14.27
N PRO A 107 -6.58 -0.52 13.72
CA PRO A 107 -7.42 0.18 12.75
C PRO A 107 -8.09 1.44 13.33
N GLU A 108 -8.18 1.57 14.65
CA GLU A 108 -8.67 2.76 15.36
C GLU A 108 -7.81 4.02 15.14
N LEU A 109 -6.56 3.87 14.69
CA LEU A 109 -5.66 4.99 14.40
C LEU A 109 -5.88 5.59 13.00
N LEU A 110 -6.78 5.00 12.19
CA LEU A 110 -7.06 5.41 10.80
C LEU A 110 -8.11 6.53 10.66
N LEU A 111 -8.55 7.13 11.78
CA LEU A 111 -9.58 8.17 11.87
C LEU A 111 -9.08 9.54 11.37
#